data_AF-A0A2K8L3T6-F1
#
_entry.id   AF-A0A2K8L3T6-F1
#
_cell.length_a   1.000
_cell.length_b   1.000
_cell.length_c   1.000
_cell.angle_alpha   90.00
_cell.angle_beta   90.00
_cell.angle_gamma   90.00
#
_symmetry.space_group_name_H-M   'P 1'
#
loop_
_entity.id
_entity.type
_entity.pdbx_description
1 polymer ?
#
loop_
_entity_poly.entity_id
_entity_poly.type
_entity_poly.pdbx_seq_one_letter_code
_entity_poly.pdbx_strand_id
1 'polypeptide(L)'
;MYNHDTSHLAELRYIESWKMVALALVTFGLYLAYFIRRQSAIINRAAGTADARLPAWAAALPQLLAPASLLTFIAQLLVPGELIEHVDQAAGLLFNISLVIWGFAARSAMHSITAAGERSKLRFDGIWTLLISPFYFNYRVNGIFEEERIAA
;
A
#
# COMPACT_ATOMS: atom_id res chain seq x y z
N MET A 1 -9.23 29.55 5.33
CA MET A 1 -7.93 28.90 5.07
C MET A 1 -7.69 27.98 6.27
N TYR A 2 -8.15 26.73 6.19
CA TYR A 2 -8.06 25.79 7.31
C TYR A 2 -6.66 25.18 7.27
N ASN A 3 -5.87 25.42 8.32
CA ASN A 3 -4.55 24.82 8.48
C ASN A 3 -4.77 23.35 8.85
N HIS A 4 -4.75 22.46 7.85
CA HIS A 4 -4.71 21.04 8.13
C HIS A 4 -3.31 20.76 8.70
N ASP A 5 -3.22 20.55 10.01
CA ASP A 5 -1.97 20.13 10.66
C ASP A 5 -1.66 18.68 10.21
N THR A 6 -1.03 18.56 9.04
CA THR A 6 -0.62 17.29 8.41
C THR A 6 0.70 16.77 8.99
N SER A 7 1.25 17.42 10.02
CA SER A 7 2.51 17.05 10.67
C SER A 7 2.53 15.59 11.14
N HIS A 8 1.39 15.08 11.63
CA HIS A 8 1.22 13.68 12.04
C HIS A 8 1.29 12.67 10.87
N LEU A 9 1.08 13.13 9.64
CA LEU A 9 1.15 12.32 8.42
C LEU A 9 2.54 12.33 7.79
N ALA A 10 3.46 13.19 8.24
CA ALA A 10 4.81 13.27 7.72
C ALA A 10 5.56 11.93 7.81
N GLU A 11 5.22 11.07 8.79
CA GLU A 11 5.76 9.71 8.93
C GLU A 11 5.42 8.77 7.76
N LEU A 12 4.37 9.08 6.99
CA LEU A 12 4.00 8.32 5.79
C LEU A 12 5.07 8.47 4.70
N ARG A 13 5.73 9.63 4.63
CA ARG A 13 6.86 9.89 3.71
C ARG A 13 8.06 9.08 4.18
N TYR A 14 8.36 8.02 3.46
CA TYR A 14 9.39 7.07 3.88
C TYR A 14 10.49 6.90 2.86
N ILE A 15 10.11 6.59 1.62
CA ILE A 15 11.07 6.21 0.59
C ILE A 15 10.64 6.74 -0.77
N GLU A 16 11.62 7.04 -1.63
CA GLU A 16 11.39 7.36 -3.03
C GLU A 16 10.68 6.20 -3.74
N SER A 17 9.71 6.51 -4.60
CA SER A 17 8.89 5.49 -5.26
C SER A 17 9.72 4.54 -6.13
N TRP A 18 10.80 5.03 -6.76
CA TRP A 18 11.68 4.16 -7.56
C TRP A 18 12.47 3.16 -6.70
N LYS A 19 12.96 3.59 -5.53
CA LYS A 19 13.62 2.70 -4.57
C LYS A 19 12.66 1.64 -4.04
N MET A 20 11.39 2.00 -3.84
CA MET A 20 10.33 1.05 -3.47
C MET A 20 10.08 0.00 -4.57
N VAL A 21 10.05 0.41 -5.85
CA VAL A 21 9.95 -0.53 -6.98
C VAL A 21 11.14 -1.48 -7.01
N ALA A 22 12.36 -0.97 -6.89
CA ALA A 22 13.57 -1.80 -6.85
C ALA A 22 13.55 -2.80 -5.68
N LEU A 23 13.19 -2.35 -4.48
CA LEU A 23 13.07 -3.23 -3.30
C LEU A 23 11.98 -4.28 -3.48
N ALA A 24 10.82 -3.91 -4.04
CA ALA A 24 9.75 -4.86 -4.32
C ALA A 24 10.21 -5.96 -5.31
N LEU A 25 10.98 -5.60 -6.34
CA LEU A 25 11.53 -6.55 -7.30
C LEU A 25 12.57 -7.47 -6.65
N VAL A 26 13.57 -6.91 -5.97
CA VAL A 26 14.67 -7.70 -5.35
C VAL A 26 14.17 -8.63 -4.26
N THR A 27 13.09 -8.26 -3.57
CA THR A 27 12.50 -9.07 -2.48
C THR A 27 11.29 -9.90 -2.91
N PHE A 28 11.01 -9.97 -4.22
CA PHE A 28 9.85 -10.69 -4.76
C PHE A 28 8.53 -10.32 -4.08
N GLY A 29 8.31 -9.03 -3.81
CA GLY A 29 7.09 -8.50 -3.20
C GLY A 29 7.04 -8.56 -1.67
N LEU A 30 7.97 -9.22 -0.98
CA LEU A 30 8.00 -9.24 0.50
C LEU A 30 8.12 -7.83 1.10
N TYR A 31 8.91 -6.95 0.46
CA TYR A 31 9.02 -5.56 0.89
C TYR A 31 7.68 -4.82 0.80
N LEU A 32 6.82 -5.13 -0.16
CA LEU A 32 5.49 -4.51 -0.25
C LEU A 32 4.63 -4.89 0.95
N ALA A 33 4.67 -6.14 1.40
CA ALA A 33 3.95 -6.57 2.59
C ALA A 33 4.46 -5.85 3.85
N TYR A 34 5.79 -5.69 3.99
CA TYR A 34 6.38 -4.89 5.06
C TYR A 34 5.94 -3.42 5.01
N PHE A 35 5.99 -2.81 3.81
CA PHE A 35 5.58 -1.44 3.58
C PHE A 35 4.10 -1.23 3.97
N ILE A 36 3.22 -2.13 3.50
CA ILE A 36 1.79 -2.11 3.81
C ILE A 36 1.55 -2.15 5.32
N ARG A 37 2.24 -3.04 6.05
CA ARG A 37 2.14 -3.11 7.51
C ARG A 37 2.49 -1.78 8.17
N ARG A 38 3.63 -1.19 7.78
CA ARG A 38 4.10 0.09 8.33
C ARG A 38 3.12 1.22 8.03
N GLN A 39 2.70 1.37 6.78
CA GLN A 39 1.78 2.43 6.38
C GLN A 39 0.42 2.29 7.06
N SER A 40 -0.11 1.06 7.16
CA SER A 40 -1.36 0.79 7.88
C SER A 40 -1.28 1.19 9.36
N ALA A 41 -0.14 0.94 10.02
CA ALA A 41 0.06 1.34 11.41
C ALA A 41 0.14 2.86 11.58
N ILE A 42 0.71 3.60 10.62
CA ILE A 42 0.75 5.07 10.64
C ILE A 42 -0.66 5.64 10.41
N ILE A 43 -1.36 5.16 9.37
CA ILE A 43 -2.73 5.56 9.06
C ILE A 43 -3.65 5.32 10.28
N ASN A 44 -3.55 4.16 10.92
CA ASN A 44 -4.39 3.83 12.08
C ASN A 44 -4.07 4.65 13.33
N ARG A 45 -2.81 5.09 13.49
CA ARG A 45 -2.42 6.04 14.56
C ARG A 45 -2.94 7.44 14.29
N ALA A 46 -2.96 7.87 13.02
CA ALA A 46 -3.49 9.17 12.60
C ALA A 46 -5.04 9.20 12.58
N ALA A 47 -5.69 8.04 12.48
CA ALA A 47 -7.14 7.93 12.53
C ALA A 47 -7.69 8.24 13.93
N GLY A 48 -8.31 9.42 14.06
CA GLY A 48 -8.94 9.88 15.31
C GLY A 48 -10.21 9.12 15.70
N THR A 49 -10.82 8.37 14.79
CA THR A 49 -12.03 7.57 15.03
C THR A 49 -11.87 6.13 14.54
N ALA A 50 -12.67 5.20 15.07
CA ALA A 50 -12.63 3.80 14.66
C ALA A 50 -13.04 3.62 13.19
N ASP A 51 -14.02 4.40 12.71
CA ASP A 51 -14.52 4.33 11.33
C ASP A 51 -13.50 4.81 10.29
N ALA A 52 -12.56 5.67 10.70
CA ALA A 52 -11.48 6.15 9.83
C ALA A 52 -10.27 5.19 9.76
N ARG A 53 -10.29 4.08 10.53
CA ARG A 53 -9.17 3.12 10.56
C ARG A 53 -9.24 2.13 9.41
N LEU A 54 -8.06 1.74 8.96
CA LEU A 54 -7.87 0.64 8.04
C LEU A 54 -8.16 -0.69 8.76
N PRO A 55 -9.05 -1.56 8.20
CA PRO A 55 -9.35 -2.85 8.79
C PRO A 55 -8.10 -3.73 8.95
N ALA A 56 -7.90 -4.32 10.13
CA ALA A 56 -6.69 -5.10 10.42
C ALA A 56 -6.42 -6.23 9.42
N TRP A 57 -7.48 -6.87 8.92
CA TRP A 57 -7.38 -7.94 7.93
C TRP A 57 -6.79 -7.46 6.59
N ALA A 58 -7.08 -6.22 6.18
CA ALA A 58 -6.58 -5.67 4.91
C ALA A 58 -5.06 -5.43 4.95
N ALA A 59 -4.50 -5.18 6.13
CA ALA A 59 -3.06 -5.09 6.35
C ALA A 59 -2.39 -6.46 6.60
N ALA A 60 -3.16 -7.47 7.05
CA ALA A 60 -2.67 -8.80 7.35
C ALA A 60 -2.58 -9.70 6.11
N LEU A 61 -3.52 -9.60 5.17
CA LEU A 61 -3.55 -10.44 3.96
C LEU A 61 -2.24 -10.40 3.16
N PRO A 62 -1.67 -9.22 2.81
CA PRO A 62 -0.42 -9.17 2.06
C PRO A 62 0.77 -9.79 2.82
N GLN A 63 0.75 -9.77 4.16
CA GLN A 63 1.82 -10.37 4.98
C GLN A 63 1.79 -11.90 4.99
N LEU A 64 0.61 -12.50 4.81
CA LEU A 64 0.47 -13.94 4.70
C LEU A 64 0.72 -14.41 3.26
N LEU A 65 0.21 -13.66 2.28
CA LEU A 65 0.23 -14.05 0.88
C LEU A 65 1.58 -13.81 0.20
N ALA A 66 2.34 -12.78 0.59
CA ALA A 66 3.67 -12.54 0.02
C ALA A 66 4.65 -13.72 0.27
N PRO A 67 4.85 -14.22 1.51
CA PRO A 67 5.72 -15.37 1.73
C PRO A 67 5.13 -16.65 1.12
N ALA A 68 3.81 -16.84 1.14
CA ALA A 68 3.18 -17.99 0.49
C ALA A 68 3.48 -18.02 -1.01
N SER A 69 3.30 -16.89 -1.71
CA SER A 69 3.60 -16.75 -3.14
C SER A 69 5.09 -16.95 -3.43
N LEU A 70 6.00 -16.48 -2.57
CA LEU A 70 7.43 -16.74 -2.75
C LEU A 70 7.78 -18.22 -2.57
N LEU A 71 7.19 -18.88 -1.57
CA LEU A 71 7.43 -20.30 -1.31
C LEU A 71 6.90 -21.18 -2.44
N THR A 72 5.73 -20.87 -3.00
CA THR A 72 5.19 -21.60 -4.16
C THR A 72 6.05 -21.39 -5.40
N PHE A 73 6.55 -20.18 -5.61
CA PHE A 73 7.45 -19.87 -6.72
C PHE A 73 8.76 -20.67 -6.60
N ILE A 74 9.37 -20.69 -5.41
CA ILE A 74 10.59 -21.48 -5.16
C ILE A 74 10.30 -22.98 -5.35
N ALA A 75 9.15 -23.48 -4.86
CA ALA A 75 8.77 -24.88 -5.04
C ALA A 75 8.63 -25.24 -6.53
N GLN A 76 8.01 -24.38 -7.34
CA GLN A 76 7.88 -24.59 -8.78
C GLN A 76 9.24 -24.61 -9.50
N LEU A 77 10.20 -23.80 -9.06
CA LEU A 77 11.56 -23.81 -9.62
C LEU A 77 12.34 -25.08 -9.29
N LEU A 78 12.16 -25.62 -8.08
CA LEU A 78 12.90 -26.80 -7.60
C LEU A 78 12.27 -28.11 -8.08
N VAL A 79 10.94 -28.18 -8.09
CA VAL A 79 10.17 -29.36 -8.47
C VAL A 79 9.06 -28.93 -9.42
N PRO A 80 9.36 -28.72 -10.72
CA PRO A 80 8.36 -28.30 -11.68
C PRO A 80 7.24 -29.33 -11.81
N GLY A 81 5.99 -28.89 -11.79
CA GLY A 81 4.83 -29.74 -12.03
C GLY A 81 3.55 -28.94 -12.25
N GLU A 82 2.62 -29.49 -13.01
CA GLU A 82 1.36 -28.82 -13.40
C GLU A 82 0.55 -28.37 -12.17
N LEU A 83 0.43 -29.23 -11.15
CA LEU A 83 -0.27 -28.87 -9.91
C LEU A 83 0.42 -27.71 -9.17
N ILE A 84 1.75 -27.71 -9.10
CA ILE A 84 2.52 -26.68 -8.40
C ILE A 84 2.45 -25.35 -9.16
N GLU A 85 2.46 -25.39 -10.49
CA GLU A 85 2.25 -24.22 -11.34
C GLU A 85 0.91 -23.53 -11.06
N HIS A 86 -0.18 -24.30 -11.00
CA HIS A 86 -1.50 -23.73 -10.68
C HIS A 86 -1.56 -23.14 -9.27
N VAL A 87 -0.91 -23.80 -8.29
CA VAL A 87 -0.83 -23.28 -6.92
C VAL A 87 -0.02 -21.97 -6.87
N ASP A 88 1.09 -21.89 -7.61
CA ASP A 88 1.90 -20.68 -7.69
C ASP A 88 1.15 -19.51 -8.35
N GLN A 89 0.49 -19.77 -9.49
CA GLN A 89 -0.36 -18.79 -10.17
C GLN A 89 -1.48 -18.28 -9.26
N ALA A 90 -2.15 -19.19 -8.52
CA ALA A 90 -3.20 -18.82 -7.58
C ALA A 90 -2.65 -17.99 -6.40
N ALA A 91 -1.51 -18.38 -5.82
CA ALA A 91 -0.88 -17.64 -4.73
C ALA A 91 -0.47 -16.22 -5.17
N GLY A 92 0.14 -16.10 -6.35
CA GLY A 92 0.50 -14.81 -6.95
C GLY A 92 -0.71 -13.93 -7.25
N LEU A 93 -1.80 -14.51 -7.79
CA LEU A 93 -3.05 -13.79 -8.04
C LEU A 93 -3.68 -13.28 -6.73
N LEU A 94 -3.77 -14.13 -5.71
CA LEU A 94 -4.31 -13.76 -4.40
C LEU A 94 -3.48 -12.66 -3.75
N PHE A 95 -2.14 -12.75 -3.85
CA PHE A 95 -1.26 -11.69 -3.36
C PHE A 95 -1.55 -10.36 -4.07
N ASN A 96 -1.63 -10.34 -5.39
CA ASN A 96 -1.95 -9.12 -6.16
C ASN A 96 -3.34 -8.54 -5.79
N ILE A 97 -4.36 -9.38 -5.66
CA ILE A 97 -5.70 -8.97 -5.21
C ILE A 97 -5.61 -8.32 -3.81
N SER A 98 -4.82 -8.89 -2.90
CA SER A 98 -4.65 -8.32 -1.55
C SER A 98 -4.00 -6.94 -1.57
N LEU A 99 -3.07 -6.67 -2.49
CA LEU A 99 -2.47 -5.34 -2.68
C LEU A 99 -3.52 -4.31 -3.11
N VAL A 100 -4.42 -4.71 -4.02
CA VAL A 100 -5.53 -3.86 -4.49
C VAL A 100 -6.51 -3.56 -3.36
N ILE A 101 -6.94 -4.59 -2.63
CA ILE A 101 -7.85 -4.42 -1.49
C ILE A 101 -7.25 -3.46 -0.46
N TRP A 102 -5.98 -3.66 -0.11
CA TRP A 102 -5.28 -2.75 0.79
C TRP A 102 -5.23 -1.32 0.24
N GLY A 103 -4.93 -1.13 -1.05
CA GLY A 103 -4.86 0.19 -1.66
C GLY A 103 -6.17 0.97 -1.57
N PHE A 104 -7.31 0.31 -1.79
CA PHE A 104 -8.63 0.92 -1.61
C PHE A 104 -8.96 1.20 -0.14
N ALA A 105 -8.58 0.30 0.77
CA ALA A 105 -8.75 0.52 2.21
C ALA A 105 -7.93 1.73 2.70
N ALA A 106 -6.66 1.82 2.29
CA ALA A 106 -5.77 2.93 2.61
C ALA A 106 -6.27 4.25 2.03
N ARG A 107 -6.73 4.24 0.79
CA ARG A 107 -7.40 5.38 0.16
C ARG A 107 -8.59 5.86 0.99
N SER A 108 -9.51 4.97 1.35
CA SER A 108 -10.70 5.32 2.13
C SER A 108 -10.33 5.96 3.47
N ALA A 109 -9.40 5.33 4.20
CA ALA A 109 -8.91 5.86 5.48
C ALA A 109 -8.27 7.24 5.33
N MET A 110 -7.44 7.45 4.31
CA MET A 110 -6.82 8.76 4.04
C MET A 110 -7.85 9.83 3.69
N HIS A 111 -8.90 9.51 2.92
CA HIS A 111 -9.98 10.45 2.62
C HIS A 111 -10.73 10.86 3.90
N SER A 112 -11.00 9.90 4.80
CA SER A 112 -11.61 10.18 6.10
C SER A 112 -10.73 11.05 6.99
N ILE A 113 -9.42 10.78 7.07
CA ILE A 113 -8.47 11.53 7.91
C ILE A 113 -8.28 12.96 7.41
N THR A 114 -8.16 13.14 6.09
CA THR A 114 -7.84 14.45 5.50
C THR A 114 -9.07 15.31 5.22
N ALA A 115 -10.29 14.78 5.43
CA ALA A 115 -11.55 15.40 5.02
C ALA A 115 -11.51 15.92 3.56
N ALA A 116 -10.75 15.23 2.69
CA ALA A 116 -10.47 15.67 1.34
C ALA A 116 -11.76 15.73 0.50
N GLY A 117 -12.30 16.93 0.30
CA GLY A 117 -13.41 17.18 -0.63
C GLY A 117 -13.02 16.94 -2.09
N GLU A 118 -14.00 16.97 -3.00
CA GLU A 118 -13.79 16.55 -4.40
C GLU A 118 -12.68 17.29 -5.16
N ARG A 119 -12.36 18.52 -4.74
CA ARG A 119 -11.32 19.40 -5.31
C ARG A 119 -10.03 19.47 -4.48
N SER A 120 -9.88 18.64 -3.45
CA SER A 120 -8.67 18.64 -2.62
C SER A 120 -7.49 18.01 -3.37
N LYS A 121 -6.33 18.68 -3.32
CA LYS A 121 -5.06 18.15 -3.82
C LYS A 121 -4.64 16.83 -3.14
N LEU A 122 -5.21 16.54 -1.97
CA LEU A 122 -5.00 15.31 -1.19
C LEU A 122 -5.79 14.11 -1.73
N ARG A 123 -6.61 14.29 -2.77
CA ARG A 123 -7.41 13.22 -3.35
C ARG A 123 -6.52 12.19 -4.07
N PHE A 124 -6.68 10.94 -3.66
CA PHE A 124 -6.21 9.76 -4.38
C PHE A 124 -7.15 9.44 -5.56
N ASP A 125 -6.63 8.87 -6.65
CA ASP A 125 -7.34 8.48 -7.87
C ASP A 125 -7.61 6.97 -7.91
N GLY A 126 -8.83 6.57 -8.25
CA GLY A 126 -9.28 5.17 -8.12
C GLY A 126 -8.65 4.24 -9.15
N ILE A 127 -8.43 4.72 -10.37
CA ILE A 127 -7.84 3.94 -11.46
C ILE A 127 -6.38 3.65 -11.12
N TRP A 128 -5.65 4.65 -10.64
CA TRP A 128 -4.26 4.44 -10.24
C TRP A 128 -4.12 3.60 -8.97
N THR A 129 -5.08 3.68 -8.04
CA THR A 129 -5.16 2.73 -6.93
C THR A 129 -5.34 1.30 -7.46
N LEU A 130 -6.25 1.07 -8.40
CA LEU A 130 -6.47 -0.27 -8.95
C LEU A 130 -5.22 -0.83 -9.65
N LEU A 131 -4.54 -0.03 -10.47
CA LEU A 131 -3.43 -0.50 -11.31
C LEU A 131 -2.11 -0.69 -10.55
N ILE A 132 -1.79 0.17 -9.58
CA ILE A 132 -0.46 0.21 -8.95
C ILE A 132 -0.53 0.52 -7.45
N SER A 133 -1.57 0.02 -6.76
CA SER A 133 -1.93 0.29 -5.35
C SER A 133 -0.81 0.78 -4.42
N PRO A 134 0.15 -0.07 -3.96
CA PRO A 134 1.15 0.37 -2.98
C PRO A 134 2.14 1.39 -3.55
N PHE A 135 2.48 1.31 -4.84
CA PHE A 135 3.39 2.26 -5.48
C PHE A 135 2.74 3.62 -5.71
N TYR A 136 1.49 3.63 -6.19
CA TYR A 136 0.69 4.83 -6.38
C TYR A 136 0.45 5.54 -5.03
N PHE A 137 0.15 4.77 -3.98
CA PHE A 137 0.00 5.31 -2.64
C PHE A 137 1.27 6.05 -2.20
N ASN A 138 2.44 5.40 -2.31
CA ASN A 138 3.72 6.02 -1.97
C ASN A 138 4.03 7.25 -2.81
N TYR A 139 3.80 7.19 -4.12
CA TYR A 139 3.97 8.32 -5.03
C TYR A 139 3.12 9.53 -4.64
N ARG A 140 1.83 9.31 -4.33
CA ARG A 140 0.93 10.41 -3.95
C ARG A 140 1.27 11.00 -2.59
N VAL A 141 1.56 10.17 -1.60
CA VAL A 141 2.03 10.63 -0.29
C VAL A 141 3.27 11.50 -0.45
N ASN A 142 4.27 11.06 -1.20
CA ASN A 142 5.49 11.84 -1.44
C ASN A 142 5.19 13.18 -2.16
N GLY A 143 4.28 13.18 -3.14
CA GLY A 143 3.90 14.39 -3.87
C GLY A 143 3.18 15.43 -3.01
N ILE A 144 2.29 14.99 -2.09
CA ILE A 144 1.58 15.89 -1.18
C ILE A 144 2.55 16.70 -0.31
N PHE A 145 3.54 16.04 0.29
CA PHE A 145 4.52 16.72 1.14
C PHE A 145 5.54 17.56 0.37
N GLU A 146 5.78 17.25 -0.90
CA GLU A 146 6.63 18.09 -1.75
C GLU A 146 5.92 19.41 -2.10
N GLU A 147 4.62 19.36 -2.42
CA GLU A 147 3.82 20.56 -2.67
C GLU A 147 3.68 21.46 -1.44
N GLU A 148 3.50 20.88 -0.24
CA GLU A 148 3.47 21.64 1.02
C GLU A 148 4.81 22.35 1.30
N ARG A 149 5.95 21.70 1.02
CA ARG A 149 7.28 22.30 1.22
C ARG A 149 7.54 23.49 0.30
N ILE A 150 7.08 23.44 -0.94
CA ILE A 150 7.30 24.51 -1.94
C ILE A 150 6.40 25.74 -1.64
N ALA A 151 5.27 25.52 -0.97
CA ALA A 151 4.31 26.57 -0.63
C ALA A 151 4.61 27.31 0.70
N ALA A 152 5.54 26.79 1.51
CA ALA A 152 5.99 27.37 2.79
C ALA A 152 7.23 28.24 2.63
#